data_AF-A0A815I7R0-F1
#
_entry.id   AF-A0A815I7R0-F1
#
_cell.length_a   1.000
_cell.length_b   1.000
_cell.length_c   1.000
_cell.angle_alpha   90.00
_cell.angle_beta   90.00
_cell.angle_gamma   90.00
#
_symmetry.space_group_name_H-M   'P 1'
#
loop_
_entity.id
_entity.type
_entity.pdbx_description
1 polymer ?
#
loop_
_entity_poly.entity_id
_entity_poly.type
_entity_poly.pdbx_seq_one_letter_code
_entity_poly.pdbx_strand_id
1 'polypeptide(L)'
;MWNTYSHAAGVEGKVKIGDEEFIVEKGDTTRAYGDSNWGETMPSSPPEQEPSMKYAWGWYYINIPADDKSQELSIIAGTGLSYADAFLGIIDARFCDIRLDGKTHVELRTVEVWDLTFASCSDGTLQRFDVERSHWTNITDSFGNATIPLRQLVTLETESYFITMDFNSIVTNYNRLVYPFTSYVFSDFEGLGVSTNLLIVDKKAEKTLRNITVKTGGLEYGYRFNITAPPAPK
;
A
#
# COMPACT_ATOMS: atom_id res chain seq x y z
N MET A 1 9.75 -13.34 -1.79
CA MET A 1 8.79 -13.29 -2.92
C MET A 1 7.53 -12.65 -2.37
N TRP A 2 7.25 -11.41 -2.75
CA TRP A 2 6.12 -10.63 -2.24
C TRP A 2 4.88 -10.97 -3.07
N ASN A 3 3.86 -11.51 -2.40
CA ASN A 3 2.58 -11.93 -2.98
C ASN A 3 1.45 -11.38 -2.09
N THR A 4 1.18 -10.08 -2.19
CA THR A 4 -0.06 -9.48 -1.64
C THR A 4 -1.18 -9.80 -2.61
N TYR A 5 -2.00 -10.77 -2.25
CA TYR A 5 -3.02 -11.26 -3.14
C TYR A 5 -4.40 -11.23 -2.49
N SER A 6 -5.29 -10.42 -3.06
CA SER A 6 -6.69 -10.84 -3.17
C SER A 6 -6.77 -11.71 -4.43
N HIS A 7 -6.65 -13.01 -4.24
CA HIS A 7 -6.90 -13.98 -5.31
C HIS A 7 -8.28 -14.57 -5.16
N ALA A 8 -8.78 -15.15 -6.26
CA ALA A 8 -9.69 -16.28 -6.17
C ALA A 8 -8.94 -17.44 -5.50
N ALA A 9 -8.75 -17.35 -4.19
CA ALA A 9 -8.38 -18.44 -3.33
C ALA A 9 -9.67 -18.91 -2.68
N GLY A 10 -9.98 -20.20 -2.69
CA GLY A 10 -11.08 -20.70 -1.87
C GLY A 10 -10.71 -20.48 -0.40
N VAL A 11 -11.27 -19.44 0.22
CA VAL A 11 -11.03 -19.11 1.62
C VAL A 11 -12.07 -19.78 2.49
N GLU A 12 -11.61 -20.50 3.50
CA GLU A 12 -12.45 -20.99 4.59
C GLU A 12 -11.90 -20.46 5.92
N GLY A 13 -12.78 -20.17 6.86
CA GLY A 13 -12.34 -19.65 8.15
C GLY A 13 -13.47 -19.43 9.14
N LYS A 14 -13.08 -19.10 10.36
CA LYS A 14 -14.00 -18.69 11.43
C LYS A 14 -13.49 -17.38 11.99
N VAL A 15 -14.35 -16.37 12.03
CA VAL A 15 -14.08 -15.09 12.69
C VAL A 15 -14.94 -15.03 13.93
N LYS A 16 -14.35 -14.73 15.09
CA LYS A 16 -15.11 -14.52 16.32
C LYS A 16 -15.06 -13.04 16.71
N ILE A 17 -16.22 -12.42 16.92
CA ILE A 17 -16.34 -11.04 17.38
C ILE A 17 -17.15 -11.07 18.69
N GLY A 18 -16.45 -10.93 19.82
CA GLY A 18 -17.06 -11.13 21.14
C GLY A 18 -17.51 -12.59 21.33
N ASP A 19 -18.80 -12.79 21.61
CA ASP A 19 -19.43 -14.11 21.74
C ASP A 19 -20.01 -14.65 20.42
N GLU A 20 -20.02 -13.85 19.36
CA GLU A 20 -20.55 -14.26 18.05
C GLU A 20 -19.45 -14.89 17.18
N GLU A 21 -19.78 -16.04 16.56
CA GLU A 21 -18.94 -16.74 15.60
C GLU A 21 -19.52 -16.60 14.19
N PHE A 22 -18.70 -16.12 13.26
CA PHE A 22 -18.98 -15.99 11.84
C PHE A 22 -18.19 -17.04 11.09
N ILE A 23 -18.89 -17.92 10.37
CA ILE A 23 -18.27 -18.95 9.54
C ILE A 23 -18.16 -18.43 8.12
N VAL A 24 -16.93 -18.43 7.60
CA VAL A 24 -16.63 -18.17 6.20
C VAL A 24 -16.48 -19.52 5.52
N GLU A 25 -17.51 -19.93 4.78
CA GLU A 25 -17.46 -21.17 4.00
C GLU A 25 -16.65 -20.99 2.72
N LYS A 26 -15.94 -22.05 2.33
CA LYS A 26 -15.16 -22.09 1.10
C LYS A 26 -16.08 -21.90 -0.10
N GLY A 27 -15.88 -20.82 -0.84
CA GLY A 27 -16.64 -20.52 -2.07
C GLY A 27 -15.77 -19.87 -3.14
N ASP A 28 -16.24 -19.92 -4.39
CA ASP A 28 -15.55 -19.35 -5.56
C ASP A 28 -15.55 -17.81 -5.57
N THR A 29 -16.35 -17.20 -4.70
CA THR A 29 -16.58 -15.75 -4.59
C THR A 29 -15.87 -15.12 -3.40
N THR A 30 -15.46 -15.91 -2.39
CA THR A 30 -14.87 -15.39 -1.16
C THR A 30 -13.38 -15.17 -1.34
N ARG A 31 -12.94 -13.93 -1.11
CA ARG A 31 -11.52 -13.54 -1.22
C ARG A 31 -11.06 -12.99 0.11
N ALA A 32 -9.87 -13.41 0.54
CA ALA A 32 -9.21 -12.84 1.69
C ALA A 32 -7.94 -12.12 1.23
N TYR A 33 -7.65 -11.06 1.97
CA TYR A 33 -6.37 -10.38 1.96
C TYR A 33 -5.60 -10.85 3.18
N GLY A 34 -4.38 -11.33 2.96
CA GLY A 34 -3.40 -11.52 4.02
C GLY A 34 -2.30 -10.51 3.79
N ASP A 35 -2.27 -9.48 4.61
CA ASP A 35 -1.07 -8.65 4.73
C ASP A 35 -0.08 -9.36 5.65
N SER A 36 1.20 -9.21 5.34
CA SER A 36 2.26 -9.49 6.27
C SER A 36 3.00 -8.20 6.48
N ASN A 37 3.03 -7.74 7.72
CA ASN A 37 3.58 -6.46 8.12
C ASN A 37 5.13 -6.51 8.10
N TRP A 38 5.73 -6.69 6.91
CA TRP A 38 7.18 -6.62 6.71
C TRP A 38 7.73 -5.21 6.99
N GLY A 39 6.83 -4.22 7.01
CA GLY A 39 7.12 -2.83 7.36
C GLY A 39 7.86 -2.67 8.69
N GLU A 40 7.63 -3.54 9.68
CA GLU A 40 8.37 -3.45 10.96
C GLU A 40 9.88 -3.65 10.81
N THR A 41 10.28 -4.40 9.78
CA THR A 41 11.68 -4.65 9.40
C THR A 41 12.23 -3.61 8.40
N MET A 42 11.42 -2.68 7.90
CA MET A 42 11.67 -1.99 6.62
C MET A 42 11.63 -0.45 6.57
N PRO A 43 11.43 0.33 7.64
CA PRO A 43 12.05 1.68 7.64
C PRO A 43 13.23 1.78 8.56
N SER A 44 14.39 2.18 8.07
CA SER A 44 15.36 2.85 8.91
C SER A 44 15.93 4.06 8.20
N SER A 45 15.95 5.19 8.90
CA SER A 45 16.95 6.21 8.64
C SER A 45 18.35 5.59 8.81
N PRO A 46 19.38 6.13 8.15
CA PRO A 46 20.76 5.84 8.51
C PRO A 46 20.96 5.98 10.04
N PRO A 47 21.82 5.14 10.68
CA PRO A 47 21.98 5.13 12.14
C PRO A 47 22.33 6.49 12.76
N GLU A 48 22.94 7.39 11.99
CA GLU A 48 23.32 8.75 12.37
C GLU A 48 22.22 9.79 12.17
N GLN A 49 21.05 9.41 11.65
CA GLN A 49 19.91 10.28 11.39
C GLN A 49 18.73 9.91 12.27
N GLU A 50 18.02 10.93 12.77
CA GLU A 50 16.75 10.73 13.44
C GLU A 50 15.75 10.01 12.51
N PRO A 51 14.91 9.10 13.05
CA PRO A 51 13.81 8.53 12.29
C PRO A 51 12.93 9.61 11.66
N SER A 52 12.61 9.44 10.38
CA SER A 52 11.93 10.46 9.59
C SER A 52 10.92 9.86 8.63
N MET A 53 9.83 10.59 8.41
CA MET A 53 8.81 10.31 7.38
C MET A 53 9.38 10.24 5.96
N LYS A 54 10.63 10.71 5.73
CA LYS A 54 11.36 10.51 4.47
C LYS A 54 11.51 9.02 4.13
N TYR A 55 11.72 8.18 5.15
CA TYR A 55 11.90 6.74 5.00
C TYR A 55 10.57 5.99 5.17
N ALA A 56 9.44 6.67 4.95
CA ALA A 56 8.14 6.04 5.08
C ALA A 56 7.82 5.20 3.85
N TRP A 57 7.36 3.99 4.10
CA TRP A 57 6.67 3.22 3.09
C TRP A 57 5.17 3.49 3.14
N GLY A 58 4.49 3.14 2.07
CA GLY A 58 3.05 3.15 2.05
C GLY A 58 2.51 2.56 0.77
N TRP A 59 1.54 1.67 0.93
CA TRP A 59 0.84 0.99 -0.15
C TRP A 59 -0.60 1.45 -0.14
N TYR A 60 -1.06 1.79 -1.33
CA TYR A 60 -2.47 1.85 -1.58
C TYR A 60 -2.98 0.48 -2.01
N TYR A 61 -4.20 0.12 -1.60
CA TYR A 61 -4.91 -1.00 -2.18
C TYR A 61 -6.39 -0.71 -2.49
N ILE A 62 -6.91 -1.35 -3.54
CA ILE A 62 -8.35 -1.53 -3.82
C ILE A 62 -8.63 -3.00 -3.95
N ASN A 63 -9.77 -3.40 -3.42
CA ASN A 63 -10.46 -4.57 -3.92
C ASN A 63 -11.94 -4.24 -4.17
N ILE A 64 -12.39 -4.42 -5.41
CA ILE A 64 -13.81 -4.42 -5.77
C ILE A 64 -14.14 -5.84 -6.24
N PRO A 65 -14.67 -6.69 -5.35
CA PRO A 65 -15.20 -7.97 -5.78
C PRO A 65 -16.45 -7.72 -6.65
N ALA A 66 -16.63 -8.57 -7.65
CA ALA A 66 -17.81 -8.55 -8.50
C ALA A 66 -18.18 -9.99 -8.91
N ASP A 67 -19.48 -10.28 -8.95
CA ASP A 67 -19.99 -11.56 -9.46
C ASP A 67 -19.63 -11.73 -10.95
N ASP A 68 -19.69 -10.63 -11.71
CA ASP A 68 -19.15 -10.54 -13.05
C ASP A 68 -17.64 -10.25 -12.99
N LYS A 69 -16.83 -11.26 -13.34
CA LYS A 69 -15.35 -11.15 -13.38
C LYS A 69 -14.85 -10.04 -14.30
N SER A 70 -15.63 -9.61 -15.31
CA SER A 70 -15.26 -8.47 -16.16
C SER A 70 -15.25 -7.12 -15.42
N GLN A 71 -15.94 -7.05 -14.28
CA GLN A 71 -16.02 -5.87 -13.43
C GLN A 71 -15.02 -5.88 -12.27
N GLU A 72 -14.38 -7.02 -12.03
CA GLU A 72 -13.40 -7.21 -10.97
C GLU A 72 -12.25 -6.21 -11.07
N LEU A 73 -11.83 -5.71 -9.90
CA LEU A 73 -10.66 -4.86 -9.76
C LEU A 73 -9.90 -5.20 -8.47
N SER A 74 -8.61 -5.48 -8.60
CA SER A 74 -7.66 -5.51 -7.49
C SER A 74 -6.47 -4.63 -7.86
N ILE A 75 -6.10 -3.74 -6.96
CA ILE A 75 -4.94 -2.86 -7.11
C ILE A 75 -4.15 -2.91 -5.82
N ILE A 76 -2.83 -3.01 -5.93
CA ILE A 76 -1.90 -2.54 -4.91
C ILE A 76 -0.83 -1.68 -5.58
N ALA A 77 -0.52 -0.52 -5.04
CA ALA A 77 0.51 0.36 -5.58
C ALA A 77 1.11 1.28 -4.53
N GLY A 78 2.41 1.49 -4.56
CA GLY A 78 3.05 2.39 -3.60
C GLY A 78 4.56 2.45 -3.71
N THR A 79 5.18 2.97 -2.65
CA THR A 79 6.62 3.16 -2.55
C THR A 79 7.08 3.02 -1.11
N GLY A 80 8.33 2.60 -0.94
CA GLY A 80 9.05 2.65 0.32
C GLY A 80 10.51 3.03 0.12
N LEU A 81 11.01 3.85 1.04
CA LEU A 81 12.41 4.24 1.09
C LEU A 81 13.04 3.65 2.35
N SER A 82 14.13 2.90 2.20
CA SER A 82 14.85 2.34 3.35
C SER A 82 16.36 2.49 3.19
N TYR A 83 17.07 2.70 4.29
CA TYR A 83 18.50 2.46 4.35
C TYR A 83 18.78 0.97 4.52
N ALA A 84 19.63 0.40 3.66
CA ALA A 84 20.05 -1.00 3.76
C ALA A 84 21.29 -1.14 4.65
N ASP A 85 22.42 -0.56 4.24
CA ASP A 85 23.67 -0.52 5.00
C ASP A 85 24.67 0.50 4.39
N ALA A 86 25.89 0.57 4.92
CA ALA A 86 26.91 1.53 4.49
C ALA A 86 27.43 1.28 3.06
N PHE A 87 27.23 0.08 2.52
CA PHE A 87 27.63 -0.29 1.16
C PHE A 87 26.50 -0.02 0.17
N LEU A 88 25.30 -0.58 0.41
CA LEU A 88 24.12 -0.43 -0.45
C LEU A 88 23.46 0.93 -0.34
N GLY A 89 23.59 1.62 0.80
CA GLY A 89 23.01 2.94 1.00
C GLY A 89 21.48 2.94 1.07
N ILE A 90 20.86 3.93 0.43
CA ILE A 90 19.40 4.12 0.41
C ILE A 90 18.82 3.40 -0.81
N ILE A 91 17.73 2.68 -0.57
CA ILE A 91 16.93 1.98 -1.57
C ILE A 91 15.56 2.66 -1.64
N ASP A 92 15.19 3.20 -2.80
CA ASP A 92 13.81 3.59 -3.13
C ASP A 92 13.19 2.47 -3.97
N ALA A 93 12.18 1.80 -3.42
CA ALA A 93 11.45 0.76 -4.11
C ALA A 93 10.01 1.20 -4.37
N ARG A 94 9.52 0.92 -5.58
CA ARG A 94 8.12 1.09 -5.95
C ARG A 94 7.59 -0.22 -6.49
N PHE A 95 6.35 -0.51 -6.16
CA PHE A 95 5.68 -1.74 -6.55
C PHE A 95 4.24 -1.46 -6.92
N CYS A 96 3.77 -2.10 -7.96
CA CYS A 96 2.39 -2.05 -8.42
C CYS A 96 1.96 -3.44 -8.93
N ASP A 97 0.80 -3.93 -8.53
CA ASP A 97 0.09 -5.05 -9.14
C ASP A 97 -1.37 -4.62 -9.34
N ILE A 98 -1.81 -4.60 -10.60
CA ILE A 98 -3.17 -4.26 -10.99
C ILE A 98 -3.73 -5.44 -11.74
N ARG A 99 -4.91 -5.90 -11.29
CA ARG A 99 -5.71 -6.92 -11.92
C ARG A 99 -7.08 -6.35 -12.21
N LEU A 100 -7.46 -6.41 -13.47
CA LEU A 100 -8.72 -5.89 -13.97
C LEU A 100 -9.38 -6.99 -14.81
N ASP A 101 -10.71 -7.00 -14.85
CA ASP A 101 -11.56 -7.77 -15.78
C ASP A 101 -11.31 -9.29 -15.86
N GLY A 102 -10.60 -9.84 -14.88
CA GLY A 102 -10.21 -11.25 -14.82
C GLY A 102 -9.16 -11.65 -15.86
N LYS A 103 -8.63 -10.72 -16.67
CA LYS A 103 -7.65 -11.01 -17.73
C LYS A 103 -6.47 -10.07 -17.72
N THR A 104 -6.70 -8.81 -17.42
CA THR A 104 -5.67 -7.77 -17.46
C THR A 104 -4.80 -7.85 -16.22
N HIS A 105 -3.48 -8.01 -16.40
CA HIS A 105 -2.49 -8.01 -15.32
C HIS A 105 -1.35 -7.04 -15.65
N VAL A 106 -1.20 -6.02 -14.80
CA VAL A 106 -0.17 -4.99 -14.92
C VAL A 106 0.65 -5.03 -13.63
N GLU A 107 1.84 -5.61 -13.70
CA GLU A 107 2.79 -5.70 -12.60
C GLU A 107 4.02 -4.86 -12.90
N LEU A 108 4.41 -3.99 -11.95
CA LEU A 108 5.59 -3.16 -12.08
C LEU A 108 6.39 -3.12 -10.79
N ARG A 109 7.70 -3.08 -10.96
CA ARG A 109 8.66 -2.95 -9.87
C ARG A 109 9.75 -2.00 -10.31
N THR A 110 10.07 -1.02 -9.46
CA THR A 110 11.28 -0.22 -9.60
C THR A 110 12.07 -0.29 -8.32
N VAL A 111 13.39 -0.37 -8.45
CA VAL A 111 14.32 -0.25 -7.34
C VAL A 111 15.42 0.70 -7.78
N GLU A 112 15.57 1.80 -7.04
CA GLU A 112 16.65 2.77 -7.23
C GLU A 112 17.64 2.61 -6.07
N VAL A 113 18.91 2.36 -6.40
CA VAL A 113 20.03 2.24 -5.46
C VAL A 113 21.23 2.94 -6.06
N TRP A 114 21.87 3.83 -5.30
CA TRP A 114 22.91 4.73 -5.79
C TRP A 114 22.41 5.57 -6.99
N ASP A 115 23.06 5.46 -8.15
CA ASP A 115 22.68 6.06 -9.44
C ASP A 115 22.07 5.03 -10.41
N LEU A 116 21.73 3.83 -9.93
CA LEU A 116 21.17 2.75 -10.73
C LEU A 116 19.66 2.62 -10.52
N THR A 117 18.93 2.44 -11.62
CA THR A 117 17.49 2.12 -11.62
C THR A 117 17.29 0.75 -12.24
N PHE A 118 16.70 -0.16 -11.46
CA PHE A 118 16.26 -1.48 -11.92
C PHE A 118 14.75 -1.45 -12.06
N ALA A 119 14.24 -1.72 -13.26
CA ALA A 119 12.80 -1.72 -13.52
C ALA A 119 12.37 -3.03 -14.20
N SER A 120 11.20 -3.53 -13.81
CA SER A 120 10.50 -4.62 -14.49
C SER A 120 9.03 -4.27 -14.64
N CYS A 121 8.46 -4.57 -15.81
CA CYS A 121 7.05 -4.37 -16.12
C CYS A 121 6.53 -5.60 -16.86
N SER A 122 5.34 -6.10 -16.49
CA SER A 122 4.66 -7.17 -17.25
C SER A 122 4.09 -6.69 -18.58
N ASP A 123 4.00 -5.37 -18.76
CA ASP A 123 3.36 -4.70 -19.89
C ASP A 123 4.32 -3.71 -20.56
N GLY A 124 5.26 -4.25 -21.34
CA GLY A 124 6.20 -3.46 -22.14
C GLY A 124 7.18 -2.64 -21.28
N THR A 125 7.48 -1.42 -21.72
CA THR A 125 8.43 -0.53 -21.02
C THR A 125 7.72 0.37 -20.01
N LEU A 126 8.29 0.48 -18.81
CA LEU A 126 7.87 1.47 -17.82
C LEU A 126 8.37 2.86 -18.22
N GLN A 127 7.45 3.81 -18.37
CA GLN A 127 7.74 5.20 -18.74
C GLN A 127 7.70 6.13 -17.52
N ARG A 128 6.78 5.87 -16.57
CA ARG A 128 6.60 6.68 -15.36
C ARG A 128 6.02 5.86 -14.21
N PHE A 129 6.56 6.06 -13.00
CA PHE A 129 5.95 5.56 -11.77
C PHE A 129 6.21 6.56 -10.64
N ASP A 130 5.29 7.51 -10.47
CA ASP A 130 5.41 8.54 -9.45
C ASP A 130 4.42 8.29 -8.31
N VAL A 131 4.89 8.54 -7.08
CA VAL A 131 4.06 8.53 -5.88
C VAL A 131 4.24 9.85 -5.15
N GLU A 132 3.21 10.68 -5.20
CA GLU A 132 3.21 12.01 -4.57
C GLU A 132 2.33 11.98 -3.32
N ARG A 133 2.89 12.38 -2.17
CA ARG A 133 2.15 12.47 -0.90
C ARG A 133 1.98 13.92 -0.48
N SER A 134 0.76 14.30 -0.13
CA SER A 134 0.39 15.69 0.19
C SER A 134 -0.68 15.76 1.28
N HIS A 135 -1.06 16.99 1.66
CA HIS A 135 -2.00 17.27 2.75
C HIS A 135 -1.57 16.60 4.07
N TRP A 136 -0.30 16.79 4.42
CA TRP A 136 0.28 16.24 5.63
C TRP A 136 -0.40 16.81 6.88
N THR A 137 -0.73 15.94 7.82
CA THR A 137 -1.36 16.29 9.09
C THR A 137 -0.67 15.59 10.23
N ASN A 138 -0.68 16.23 11.41
CA ASN A 138 -0.18 15.62 12.63
C ASN A 138 -1.33 14.90 13.37
N ILE A 139 -1.05 13.69 13.82
CA ILE A 139 -1.85 12.92 14.77
C ILE A 139 -1.09 12.91 16.09
N THR A 140 -1.79 13.21 17.17
CA THR A 140 -1.28 13.14 18.54
C THR A 140 -2.12 12.15 19.32
N ASP A 141 -1.48 11.15 19.91
CA ASP A 141 -2.12 10.17 20.78
C ASP A 141 -1.20 9.81 21.97
N SER A 142 -1.53 8.76 22.73
CA SER A 142 -0.73 8.28 23.86
C SER A 142 0.66 7.77 23.49
N PHE A 143 0.93 7.52 22.20
CA PHE A 143 2.20 7.12 21.62
C PHE A 143 2.92 8.30 20.96
N GLY A 144 2.57 9.54 21.29
CA GLY A 144 3.23 10.74 20.82
C GLY A 144 2.68 11.26 19.49
N ASN A 145 3.53 11.97 18.75
CA ASN A 145 3.15 12.67 17.53
C ASN A 145 3.65 11.92 16.30
N ALA A 146 2.77 11.79 15.31
CA ALA A 146 3.11 11.29 13.98
C ALA A 146 2.51 12.20 12.91
N THR A 147 3.15 12.27 11.75
CA THR A 147 2.74 13.04 10.58
C THR A 147 2.38 12.06 9.48
N ILE A 148 1.14 12.12 8.99
CA ILE A 148 0.63 11.22 7.96
C ILE A 148 0.12 12.02 6.76
N PRO A 149 0.16 11.47 5.54
CA PRO A 149 -0.43 12.11 4.38
C PRO A 149 -1.94 11.85 4.34
N LEU A 150 -2.75 12.87 4.10
CA LEU A 150 -4.19 12.68 3.82
C LEU A 150 -4.48 12.51 2.33
N ARG A 151 -3.48 12.74 1.48
CA ARG A 151 -3.57 12.51 0.03
C ARG A 151 -2.33 11.80 -0.49
N GLN A 152 -2.54 10.81 -1.34
CA GLN A 152 -1.47 10.20 -2.14
C GLN A 152 -1.95 10.07 -3.58
N LEU A 153 -1.17 10.59 -4.53
CA LEU A 153 -1.40 10.45 -5.96
C LEU A 153 -0.36 9.49 -6.52
N VAL A 154 -0.81 8.38 -7.09
CA VAL A 154 0.05 7.49 -7.86
C VAL A 154 -0.23 7.72 -9.34
N THR A 155 0.82 7.99 -10.10
CA THR A 155 0.77 8.08 -11.57
C THR A 155 1.66 7.02 -12.16
N LEU A 156 1.07 6.16 -12.99
CA LEU A 156 1.76 5.06 -13.64
C LEU A 156 1.54 5.14 -15.15
N GLU A 157 2.63 5.03 -15.89
CA GLU A 157 2.60 5.04 -17.36
C GLU A 157 3.52 3.96 -17.91
N THR A 158 2.95 3.09 -18.72
CA THR A 158 3.66 2.11 -19.54
C THR A 158 3.45 2.43 -21.02
N GLU A 159 3.98 1.59 -21.90
CA GLU A 159 3.64 1.64 -23.32
C GLU A 159 2.15 1.41 -23.59
N SER A 160 1.48 0.53 -22.82
CA SER A 160 0.07 0.19 -23.07
C SER A 160 -0.92 0.93 -22.16
N TYR A 161 -0.52 1.37 -20.97
CA TYR A 161 -1.45 1.93 -20.00
C TYR A 161 -1.01 3.29 -19.44
N PHE A 162 -2.01 4.13 -19.18
CA PHE A 162 -1.89 5.30 -18.32
C PHE A 162 -2.88 5.15 -17.16
N ILE A 163 -2.37 5.20 -15.94
CA ILE A 163 -3.12 4.91 -14.72
C ILE A 163 -2.87 6.01 -13.70
N THR A 164 -3.94 6.58 -13.16
CA THR A 164 -3.84 7.48 -12.02
C THR A 164 -4.76 7.03 -10.90
N MET A 165 -4.26 7.21 -9.67
CA MET A 165 -4.96 6.84 -8.46
C MET A 165 -4.78 7.96 -7.43
N ASP A 166 -5.81 8.77 -7.26
CA ASP A 166 -5.79 9.94 -6.35
C ASP A 166 -6.56 9.61 -5.06
N PHE A 167 -5.82 9.22 -4.04
CA PHE A 167 -6.32 8.83 -2.73
C PHE A 167 -6.56 10.06 -1.87
N ASN A 168 -7.71 10.12 -1.24
CA ASN A 168 -8.09 11.18 -0.33
C ASN A 168 -8.71 10.54 0.92
N SER A 169 -8.16 10.92 2.07
CA SER A 169 -8.54 10.42 3.38
C SER A 169 -8.77 11.57 4.36
N ILE A 170 -9.23 11.23 5.56
CA ILE A 170 -9.35 12.13 6.70
C ILE A 170 -8.71 11.44 7.91
N VAL A 171 -8.35 12.22 8.95
CA VAL A 171 -7.67 11.69 10.14
C VAL A 171 -8.42 10.52 10.77
N THR A 172 -9.75 10.60 10.88
CA THR A 172 -10.58 9.57 11.51
C THR A 172 -10.68 8.26 10.74
N ASN A 173 -10.16 8.19 9.52
CA ASN A 173 -10.08 6.96 8.75
C ASN A 173 -8.84 6.12 9.11
N TYR A 174 -7.85 6.70 9.79
CA TYR A 174 -6.61 6.02 10.13
C TYR A 174 -6.70 5.35 11.50
N ASN A 175 -6.38 4.05 11.51
CA ASN A 175 -5.98 3.36 12.72
C ASN A 175 -4.46 3.30 12.80
N ARG A 176 -3.89 3.57 13.98
CA ARG A 176 -2.46 3.46 14.22
C ARG A 176 -2.16 2.13 14.91
N LEU A 177 -1.54 1.22 14.19
CA LEU A 177 -0.97 0.00 14.74
C LEU A 177 0.46 0.30 15.21
N VAL A 178 0.81 -0.19 16.40
CA VAL A 178 2.04 0.17 17.08
C VAL A 178 2.85 -1.09 17.37
N TYR A 179 4.06 -1.13 16.85
CA TYR A 179 5.00 -2.24 17.01
C TYR A 179 6.21 -1.75 17.82
N PRO A 180 6.26 -2.05 19.13
CA PRO A 180 7.34 -1.59 19.99
C PRO A 180 8.61 -2.43 19.85
N PHE A 181 9.76 -1.76 19.74
CA PHE A 181 11.09 -2.35 19.75
C PHE A 181 11.93 -1.75 20.89
N THR A 182 13.09 -2.34 21.18
CA THR A 182 13.96 -1.91 22.30
C THR A 182 14.36 -0.43 22.22
N SER A 183 14.56 0.11 21.02
CA SER A 183 15.10 1.46 20.81
C SER A 183 14.19 2.38 20.00
N TYR A 184 13.04 1.90 19.52
CA TYR A 184 12.12 2.69 18.70
C TYR A 184 10.72 2.09 18.73
N VAL A 185 9.77 2.82 18.15
CA VAL A 185 8.46 2.28 17.81
C VAL A 185 8.25 2.45 16.32
N PHE A 186 7.76 1.39 15.69
CA PHE A 186 7.24 1.45 14.33
C PHE A 186 5.73 1.69 14.41
N SER A 187 5.23 2.70 13.70
CA SER A 187 3.79 2.90 13.53
C SER A 187 3.42 2.64 12.11
N ASP A 188 2.40 1.82 11.99
CA ASP A 188 1.74 1.47 10.76
C ASP A 188 0.34 2.10 10.80
N PHE A 189 0.06 2.95 9.83
CA PHE A 189 -1.18 3.70 9.74
C PHE A 189 -2.05 3.07 8.66
N GLU A 190 -3.14 2.46 9.12
CA GLU A 190 -4.13 1.78 8.30
C GLU A 190 -5.30 2.71 8.02
N GLY A 191 -5.24 3.41 6.89
CA GLY A 191 -6.32 4.26 6.41
C GLY A 191 -7.39 3.43 5.73
N LEU A 192 -8.53 3.20 6.37
CA LEU A 192 -9.66 2.43 5.81
C LEU A 192 -10.76 3.35 5.28
N GLY A 193 -11.47 2.90 4.24
CA GLY A 193 -12.59 3.66 3.68
C GLY A 193 -12.15 4.95 2.97
N VAL A 194 -10.94 4.94 2.39
CA VAL A 194 -10.43 6.09 1.64
C VAL A 194 -11.17 6.25 0.32
N SER A 195 -11.36 7.50 -0.11
CA SER A 195 -11.93 7.80 -1.42
C SER A 195 -10.80 7.87 -2.45
N THR A 196 -10.96 7.16 -3.55
CA THR A 196 -9.99 7.13 -4.64
C THR A 196 -10.63 7.50 -5.94
N ASN A 197 -10.09 8.50 -6.63
CA ASN A 197 -10.40 8.68 -8.05
C ASN A 197 -9.43 7.84 -8.88
N LEU A 198 -9.96 6.82 -9.55
CA LEU A 198 -9.21 5.87 -10.36
C LEU A 198 -9.48 6.12 -11.84
N LEU A 199 -8.42 6.34 -12.61
CA LEU A 199 -8.43 6.37 -14.05
C LEU A 199 -7.49 5.29 -14.59
N ILE A 200 -7.99 4.46 -15.50
CA ILE A 200 -7.21 3.48 -16.27
C ILE A 200 -7.54 3.68 -17.74
N VAL A 201 -6.53 4.01 -18.53
CA VAL A 201 -6.61 4.19 -19.98
C VAL A 201 -5.71 3.17 -20.66
N ASP A 202 -6.28 2.42 -21.59
CA ASP A 202 -5.52 1.66 -22.59
C ASP A 202 -5.09 2.62 -23.71
N LYS A 203 -3.79 2.90 -23.77
CA LYS A 203 -3.16 3.81 -24.73
C LYS A 203 -3.18 3.26 -26.14
N LYS A 204 -3.10 1.93 -26.30
CA LYS A 204 -3.06 1.28 -27.63
C LYS A 204 -4.44 1.24 -28.25
N ALA A 205 -5.47 0.97 -27.45
CA ALA A 205 -6.85 0.98 -27.90
C ALA A 205 -7.52 2.36 -27.83
N GLU A 206 -6.81 3.38 -27.33
CA GLU A 206 -7.33 4.73 -27.06
C GLU A 206 -8.64 4.72 -26.25
N LYS A 207 -8.71 3.82 -25.27
CA LYS A 207 -9.95 3.51 -24.55
C LYS A 207 -9.79 3.72 -23.05
N THR A 208 -10.73 4.43 -22.44
CA THR A 208 -10.86 4.45 -20.98
C THR A 208 -11.46 3.12 -20.51
N LEU A 209 -10.72 2.37 -19.72
CA LEU A 209 -11.16 1.11 -19.12
C LEU A 209 -11.91 1.34 -17.80
N ARG A 210 -11.46 2.30 -17.00
CA ARG A 210 -12.07 2.72 -15.74
C ARG A 210 -11.89 4.23 -15.56
N ASN A 211 -12.94 4.90 -15.11
CA ASN A 211 -12.92 6.27 -14.61
C ASN A 211 -13.99 6.37 -13.53
N ILE A 212 -13.61 6.01 -12.29
CA ILE A 212 -14.54 5.77 -11.19
C ILE A 212 -13.99 6.34 -9.89
N THR A 213 -14.89 6.63 -8.95
CA THR A 213 -14.53 6.89 -7.56
C THR A 213 -14.81 5.65 -6.71
N VAL A 214 -13.78 5.10 -6.08
CA VAL A 214 -13.86 3.93 -5.21
C VAL A 214 -13.78 4.36 -3.76
N LYS A 215 -14.66 3.83 -2.89
CA LYS A 215 -14.75 4.18 -1.46
C LYS A 215 -14.42 3.02 -0.52
N THR A 216 -13.87 1.94 -1.06
CA THR A 216 -13.52 0.71 -0.35
C THR A 216 -12.01 0.44 -0.37
N GLY A 217 -11.21 1.42 -0.78
CA GLY A 217 -9.76 1.30 -0.77
C GLY A 217 -9.17 1.47 0.63
N GLY A 218 -7.89 1.15 0.75
CA GLY A 218 -7.09 1.45 1.93
C GLY A 218 -5.75 2.08 1.56
N LEU A 219 -5.19 2.84 2.49
CA LEU A 219 -3.84 3.39 2.40
C LEU A 219 -3.08 3.00 3.66
N GLU A 220 -2.13 2.09 3.49
CA GLU A 220 -1.11 1.76 4.47
C GLU A 220 0.01 2.80 4.38
N TYR A 221 0.48 3.27 5.54
CA TYR A 221 1.58 4.22 5.62
C TYR A 221 2.35 3.99 6.92
N GLY A 222 3.64 3.69 6.83
CA GLY A 222 4.40 3.26 8.00
C GLY A 222 5.79 3.87 8.07
N TYR A 223 6.20 4.31 9.26
CA TYR A 223 7.56 4.77 9.53
C TYR A 223 7.95 4.72 11.02
N ARG A 224 9.26 4.74 11.29
CA ARG A 224 9.82 4.79 12.66
C ARG A 224 9.81 6.22 13.20
N PHE A 225 9.58 6.36 14.49
CA PHE A 225 9.75 7.62 15.22
C PHE A 225 10.22 7.30 16.65
N ASN A 226 10.95 8.24 17.23
CA ASN A 226 11.54 8.08 18.55
C ASN A 226 10.48 8.32 19.63
N ILE A 227 10.05 7.26 20.32
CA ILE A 227 9.25 7.36 21.55
C ILE A 227 9.65 6.31 22.57
N THR A 228 9.27 6.56 23.82
CA THR A 228 9.21 5.55 24.87
C THR A 228 8.04 4.61 24.56
N ALA A 229 8.33 3.35 24.24
CA ALA A 229 7.28 2.34 24.09
C ALA A 229 6.47 2.27 25.40
N PRO A 230 5.13 2.39 25.36
CA PRO A 230 4.33 2.11 26.54
C PRO A 230 4.50 0.64 26.93
N PRO A 231 4.39 0.30 28.22
CA PRO A 231 4.50 -1.08 28.67
C PRO A 231 3.47 -1.95 27.94
N ALA A 232 3.87 -3.18 27.60
CA ALA A 232 2.99 -4.15 26.97
C ALA A 232 1.69 -4.31 27.80
N PRO A 233 0.52 -4.51 27.15
CA PRO A 233 -0.70 -4.85 27.86
C PRO A 233 -0.45 -6.07 28.77
N LYS A 234 -0.92 -5.97 30.02
CA LYS A 234 -0.91 -7.12 30.94
C LYS A 234 -1.98 -8.14 30.55
#